data_AF-A0A931UMF5-F1
#
_entry.id   AF-A0A931UMF5-F1
#
_cell.length_a   1.000
_cell.length_b   1.000
_cell.length_c   1.000
_cell.angle_alpha   90.00
_cell.angle_beta   90.00
_cell.angle_gamma   90.00
#
_symmetry.space_group_name_H-M   'P 1'
#
loop_
_entity.id
_entity.type
_entity.pdbx_description
1 polymer ?
#
loop_
_entity_poly.entity_id
_entity_poly.type
_entity_poly.pdbx_seq_one_letter_code
_entity_poly.pdbx_strand_id
1 'polypeptide(L)'
;MKPMKLVPGEPFYIPRSLCMSCGVCVPSCHLSIIQIDNGGFGYPYLVDETCDQCNVCIKVCPGESGDFERLAAPLAGPRYHPYVGYYGDVLVGHARDPVTRGRASSGGI
;
A
#
# COMPACT_ATOMS: atom_id res chain seq x y z
N MET A 1 18.00 11.94 -1.30
CA MET A 1 17.06 11.67 -0.19
C MET A 1 17.69 12.07 1.13
N LYS A 2 16.98 12.82 1.97
CA LYS A 2 17.41 13.12 3.34
C LYS A 2 17.23 11.82 4.15
N PRO A 3 18.24 11.30 4.87
CA PRO A 3 18.08 10.10 5.68
C PRO A 3 17.00 10.38 6.73
N MET A 4 15.98 9.52 6.78
CA MET A 4 14.98 9.55 7.84
C MET A 4 15.74 9.34 9.15
N LYS A 5 15.74 10.37 10.01
CA LYS A 5 16.52 10.32 11.26
C LYS A 5 15.94 9.21 12.12
N LEU A 6 16.74 8.16 12.34
CA LEU A 6 16.54 7.20 13.41
C LEU A 6 16.57 8.01 14.72
N VAL A 7 15.41 8.18 15.36
CA VAL A 7 15.32 8.77 16.70
C VAL A 7 15.46 7.62 17.71
N PRO A 8 16.49 7.62 18.57
CA PRO A 8 16.62 6.59 19.58
C PRO A 8 15.44 6.64 20.56
N GLY A 9 14.79 5.49 20.78
CA GLY A 9 13.69 5.35 21.76
C GLY A 9 12.26 5.46 21.20
N GLU A 10 12.07 5.69 19.90
CA GLU A 10 10.73 5.65 19.28
C GLU A 10 10.60 4.47 18.30
N PRO A 11 9.43 3.80 18.23
CA PRO A 11 9.16 2.81 17.20
C PRO A 11 9.44 3.35 15.79
N PHE A 12 10.09 2.55 14.95
CA PHE A 12 10.36 2.95 13.58
C PHE A 12 9.05 3.11 12.79
N TYR A 13 8.91 4.25 12.11
CA TYR A 13 7.70 4.67 11.43
C TYR A 13 7.90 4.74 9.92
N ILE A 14 7.13 3.96 9.15
CA ILE A 14 6.95 4.20 7.72
C ILE A 14 5.94 5.33 7.57
N PRO A 15 6.23 6.39 6.78
CA PRO A 15 5.27 7.46 6.53
C PRO A 15 3.91 6.90 6.11
N ARG A 16 2.82 7.43 6.66
CA ARG A 16 1.44 6.96 6.32
C ARG A 16 1.17 6.98 4.82
N SER A 17 1.75 7.93 4.09
CA SER A 17 1.64 8.03 2.63
C SER A 17 2.27 6.84 1.88
N LEU A 18 3.16 6.08 2.51
CA LEU A 18 3.84 4.91 1.93
C LEU A 18 3.31 3.59 2.51
N CYS A 19 2.54 3.64 3.61
CA CYS A 19 1.96 2.45 4.22
C CYS A 19 0.72 2.01 3.45
N MET A 20 0.78 0.81 2.85
CA MET A 20 -0.32 0.20 2.10
C MET A 20 -1.19 -0.74 2.96
N SER A 21 -1.04 -0.70 4.29
CA SER A 21 -1.78 -1.55 5.24
C SER A 21 -1.73 -3.06 4.93
N CYS A 22 -0.62 -3.54 4.34
CA CYS A 22 -0.45 -4.93 3.93
C CYS A 22 -0.23 -5.92 5.10
N GLY A 23 0.12 -5.41 6.28
CA GLY A 23 0.27 -6.20 7.50
C GLY A 23 1.52 -7.07 7.62
N VAL A 24 2.46 -7.05 6.66
CA VAL A 24 3.68 -7.88 6.71
C VAL A 24 4.56 -7.64 7.95
N CYS A 25 4.45 -6.45 8.55
CA CYS A 25 5.17 -6.10 9.78
C CYS A 25 4.74 -6.94 11.00
N VAL A 26 3.48 -7.36 11.07
CA VAL A 26 2.91 -8.11 12.21
C VAL A 26 3.62 -9.46 12.40
N PRO A 27 3.60 -10.40 11.43
CA PRO A 27 4.29 -11.69 11.60
C PRO A 27 5.83 -11.57 11.58
N SER A 28 6.37 -10.44 11.11
CA SER A 28 7.82 -10.21 11.05
C SER A 28 8.42 -9.77 12.38
N CYS A 29 7.59 -9.33 13.32
CA CYS A 29 8.04 -8.94 14.65
C CYS A 29 8.15 -10.18 15.54
N HIS A 30 9.37 -10.59 15.87
CA HIS A 30 9.60 -11.78 16.71
C HIS A 30 9.08 -11.61 18.15
N LEU A 31 8.90 -10.37 18.62
CA LEU A 31 8.30 -10.05 19.92
C LEU A 31 6.77 -10.01 19.88
N SER A 32 6.14 -10.08 18.70
CA SER A 32 4.69 -10.01 18.51
C SER A 32 4.04 -8.72 19.08
N ILE A 33 4.76 -7.60 19.06
CA ILE A 33 4.31 -6.31 19.63
C ILE A 33 3.70 -5.35 18.61
N ILE A 34 3.46 -5.79 17.37
CA ILE A 34 2.83 -4.97 16.31
C ILE A 34 1.42 -5.48 16.05
N GLN A 35 0.43 -4.59 16.11
CA GLN A 35 -0.97 -4.87 15.73
C GLN A 35 -1.45 -3.89 14.67
N ILE A 36 -2.58 -4.20 14.01
CA ILE A 36 -3.21 -3.37 12.99
C ILE A 36 -4.52 -2.82 13.53
N ASP A 37 -4.73 -1.51 13.37
CA ASP A 37 -5.98 -0.85 13.73
C ASP A 37 -7.10 -1.24 12.75
N ASN A 38 -8.06 -2.03 13.20
CA ASN A 38 -9.21 -2.48 12.42
C ASN A 38 -10.34 -1.43 12.33
N GLY A 39 -10.24 -0.30 13.05
CA GLY A 39 -11.27 0.74 13.07
C GLY A 39 -11.10 1.83 12.01
N GLY A 40 -9.96 1.87 11.32
CA GLY A 40 -9.60 2.92 10.37
C GLY A 40 -8.91 2.42 9.11
N PHE A 41 -7.85 3.12 8.68
CA PHE A 41 -7.10 2.79 7.47
C PHE A 41 -6.20 1.54 7.59
N GLY A 42 -6.22 0.82 8.71
CA GLY A 42 -5.38 -0.38 8.89
C GLY A 42 -3.91 -0.08 9.16
N TYR A 43 -3.59 1.04 9.82
CA TYR A 43 -2.19 1.35 10.14
C TYR A 43 -1.67 0.48 11.29
N PRO A 44 -0.40 0.01 11.21
CA PRO A 44 0.21 -0.72 12.30
C PRO A 44 0.55 0.21 13.47
N TYR A 45 0.45 -0.32 14.69
CA TYR A 45 0.85 0.34 15.92
C TYR A 45 1.55 -0.65 16.85
N LEU A 46 2.37 -0.13 17.77
CA LEU A 46 2.95 -0.94 18.84
C LEU A 46 1.95 -1.09 19.98
N VAL A 47 1.77 -2.31 20.48
CA VAL A 47 1.00 -2.58 21.71
C VAL A 47 1.85 -2.53 22.98
N ASP A 48 3.17 -2.50 22.83
CA ASP A 48 4.15 -2.57 23.92
C ASP A 48 5.43 -1.81 23.50
N GLU A 49 6.17 -1.26 24.47
CA GLU A 49 7.40 -0.47 24.25
C GLU A 49 8.70 -1.31 24.25
N THR A 50 8.61 -2.64 24.39
CA THR A 50 9.73 -3.58 24.45
C THR A 50 10.49 -3.81 23.12
N CYS A 51 10.30 -2.94 22.13
CA CYS A 51 10.95 -3.07 20.83
C CYS A 51 12.49 -3.08 20.96
N ASP A 52 13.12 -4.16 20.50
CA ASP A 52 14.57 -4.35 20.51
C ASP A 52 15.30 -3.72 19.31
N GLN A 53 14.56 -3.05 18.43
CA GLN A 53 15.08 -2.40 17.22
C GLN A 53 15.80 -3.34 16.25
N CYS A 54 15.40 -4.62 16.15
CA CYS A 54 15.97 -5.58 15.18
C CYS A 54 15.76 -5.20 13.69
N ASN A 55 14.88 -4.24 13.39
CA ASN A 55 14.58 -3.69 12.06
C ASN A 55 14.08 -4.70 11.01
N VAL A 56 13.65 -5.89 11.42
CA VAL A 56 13.14 -6.91 10.48
C VAL A 56 11.87 -6.45 9.78
N CYS A 57 10.91 -5.87 10.53
CA CYS A 57 9.66 -5.34 9.99
C CYS A 57 9.85 -4.27 8.89
N ILE A 58 10.99 -3.57 8.89
CA ILE A 58 11.34 -2.52 7.92
C ILE A 58 11.98 -3.12 6.68
N LYS A 59 12.91 -4.06 6.86
CA LYS A 59 13.55 -4.77 5.75
C LYS A 59 12.53 -5.50 4.86
N VAL A 60 11.45 -6.00 5.45
CA VAL A 60 10.36 -6.65 4.69
C VAL A 60 9.32 -5.65 4.17
N CYS A 61 9.36 -4.38 4.56
CA CYS A 61 8.35 -3.41 4.21
C CYS A 61 8.50 -2.97 2.73
N PRO A 62 7.49 -3.20 1.88
CA PRO A 62 7.55 -2.71 0.49
C PRO A 62 7.55 -1.18 0.41
N GLY A 63 7.00 -0.49 1.42
CA GLY A 63 6.97 0.97 1.49
C GLY A 63 8.34 1.62 1.74
N GLU A 64 9.31 0.88 2.31
CA GLU A 64 10.67 1.39 2.55
C GLU A 64 11.52 1.34 1.27
N SER A 65 11.31 0.33 0.43
CA SER A 65 12.14 0.04 -0.75
C SER A 65 11.61 0.63 -2.06
N GLY A 66 10.41 1.22 -2.04
CA GLY A 66 9.79 1.81 -3.21
C GLY A 66 10.26 3.24 -3.47
N ASP A 67 11.17 3.42 -4.43
CA ASP A 67 11.30 4.70 -5.14
C ASP A 67 10.14 4.80 -6.14
N PHE A 68 8.96 5.13 -5.61
CA PHE A 68 7.71 5.13 -6.38
C PHE A 68 7.75 6.17 -7.50
N GLU A 69 8.40 7.32 -7.28
CA GLU A 69 8.63 8.32 -8.31
C GLU A 69 9.45 7.75 -9.47
N ARG A 70 10.57 7.07 -9.19
CA ARG A 70 11.39 6.44 -10.24
C ARG A 70 10.66 5.30 -10.95
N LEU A 71 9.88 4.50 -10.21
CA LEU A 71 9.06 3.43 -10.77
C LEU A 71 7.93 3.98 -11.65
N ALA A 72 7.34 5.12 -11.28
CA ALA A 72 6.26 5.76 -12.00
C ALA A 72 6.75 6.60 -13.19
N ALA A 73 7.98 7.11 -13.17
CA ALA A 73 8.54 7.95 -14.23
C ALA A 73 8.39 7.36 -15.66
N PRO A 74 8.73 6.09 -15.94
CA PRO A 74 8.52 5.49 -17.25
C PRO A 74 7.04 5.19 -17.57
N LEU A 75 6.17 5.20 -16.56
CA LEU A 75 4.73 4.97 -16.68
C LEU A 75 3.95 6.28 -16.85
N ALA A 76 4.64 7.42 -16.94
CA ALA A 76 4.02 8.71 -17.19
C ALA A 76 3.22 8.65 -18.50
N GLY A 77 1.90 8.67 -18.36
CA GLY A 77 0.93 8.57 -19.44
C GLY A 77 0.38 9.93 -19.85
N PRO A 78 -0.34 10.01 -20.97
CA PRO A 78 -0.91 11.26 -21.47
C PRO A 78 -2.02 11.81 -20.55
N ARG A 79 -2.56 11.00 -19.64
CA ARG A 79 -3.64 11.37 -18.73
C ARG A 79 -3.32 10.89 -17.31
N TYR A 80 -3.84 11.62 -16.32
CA TYR A 80 -3.68 11.33 -14.90
C TYR A 80 -5.01 11.46 -14.16
N HIS A 81 -5.33 10.51 -13.29
CA HIS A 81 -6.46 10.60 -12.38
C HIS A 81 -6.02 10.24 -10.96
N PRO A 82 -6.40 10.99 -9.90
CA PRO A 82 -5.87 10.80 -8.55
C PRO A 82 -5.99 9.37 -7.98
N TYR A 83 -7.02 8.62 -8.39
CA TYR A 83 -7.26 7.26 -7.91
C TYR A 83 -6.71 6.15 -8.83
N VAL A 84 -6.33 6.48 -10.07
CA VAL A 84 -5.88 5.49 -11.07
C VAL A 84 -4.40 5.67 -11.41
N GLY A 85 -3.84 6.86 -11.16
CA GLY A 85 -2.51 7.24 -11.61
C GLY A 85 -2.51 7.64 -13.08
N TYR A 86 -1.36 7.44 -13.74
CA TYR A 86 -1.22 7.67 -15.17
C TYR A 86 -1.91 6.55 -15.97
N TYR A 87 -2.61 6.91 -17.04
CA TYR A 87 -3.31 5.95 -17.90
C TYR A 87 -3.36 6.42 -19.36
N GLY A 88 -3.58 5.48 -20.28
CA GLY A 88 -3.87 5.77 -21.69
C GLY A 88 -5.36 6.02 -21.90
N ASP A 89 -6.13 4.94 -21.93
CA ASP A 89 -7.59 4.95 -22.08
C ASP A 89 -8.25 4.05 -21.02
N VAL A 90 -9.45 4.44 -20.60
CA VAL A 90 -10.33 3.61 -19.75
C VAL A 90 -11.50 3.17 -20.62
N LEU A 91 -11.60 1.87 -20.85
CA LEU A 91 -12.61 1.27 -21.73
C LEU A 91 -13.50 0.34 -20.92
N VAL A 92 -14.80 0.34 -21.22
CA VAL A 92 -15.76 -0.60 -20.64
C VAL A 92 -16.11 -1.64 -21.70
N GLY A 93 -15.87 -2.91 -21.38
CA GLY A 93 -16.32 -4.04 -22.20
C GLY A 93 -17.77 -4.41 -21.87
N HIS A 94 -18.55 -4.78 -22.88
CA HIS A 94 -19.89 -5.31 -22.68
C HIS A 94 -20.19 -6.43 -23.68
N ALA A 95 -21.11 -7.33 -23.33
CA ALA A 95 -21.57 -8.38 -24.24
C ALA A 95 -22.14 -7.78 -25.53
N ARG A 96 -21.83 -8.39 -26.69
CA ARG A 96 -22.41 -7.98 -27.98
C ARG A 96 -23.89 -8.34 -28.06
N ASP A 97 -24.28 -9.47 -27.46
CA ASP A 97 -25.66 -9.91 -27.37
C ASP A 97 -26.48 -9.01 -26.42
N PRO A 98 -27.58 -8.40 -26.90
CA PRO A 98 -28.39 -7.48 -26.09
C PRO A 98 -29.07 -8.15 -24.89
N VAL A 99 -29.40 -9.44 -24.98
CA VAL A 99 -30.08 -10.16 -23.89
C VAL A 99 -29.09 -10.40 -22.75
N THR A 100 -27.88 -10.89 -23.04
CA THR A 100 -26.81 -11.01 -22.04
C THR A 100 -26.44 -9.66 -21.45
N ARG A 101 -26.26 -8.62 -22.29
CA ARG A 101 -25.92 -7.27 -21.81
C ARG A 101 -26.95 -6.73 -20.82
N GLY A 102 -28.24 -6.94 -21.08
CA GLY A 102 -29.32 -6.42 -20.24
C GLY A 102 -29.61 -7.26 -18.99
N ARG A 103 -29.08 -8.49 -18.89
CA ARG A 103 -29.42 -9.44 -17.81
C ARG A 103 -28.24 -9.83 -16.92
N ALA A 104 -27.02 -9.49 -17.31
CA ALA A 104 -25.82 -9.80 -16.55
C ALA A 104 -25.34 -8.61 -15.72
N SER A 105 -24.66 -8.90 -14.60
CA SER A 105 -23.96 -7.89 -13.83
C SER A 105 -22.78 -7.31 -14.64
N SER A 106 -22.51 -6.02 -14.48
CA SER A 106 -21.38 -5.33 -15.13
C SER A 106 -21.38 -5.38 -16.68
N GLY A 107 -22.54 -5.53 -17.31
CA GLY A 107 -22.65 -5.43 -18.77
C GLY A 107 -22.33 -6.70 -19.56
N GLY A 108 -22.23 -7.87 -18.92
CA GLY A 108 -22.17 -9.15 -19.64
C GLY A 108 -20.85 -9.89 -19.62
N ILE A 109 -20.10 -9.82 -18.53
CA ILE A 109 -19.04 -10.78 -18.19
C ILE A 109 -19.52 -11.75 -17.10
#